data_AF-A0A9P5X5I5-F1
#
_entry.id   AF-A0A9P5X5I5-F1
#
_cell.length_a   1.000
_cell.length_b   1.000
_cell.length_c   1.000
_cell.angle_alpha   90.00
_cell.angle_beta   90.00
_cell.angle_gamma   90.00
#
_symmetry.space_group_name_H-M   'P 1'
#
loop_
_entity.id
_entity.type
_entity.pdbx_description
1 polymer ?
#
loop_
_entity_poly.entity_id
_entity_poly.type
_entity_poly.pdbx_seq_one_letter_code
_entity_poly.pdbx_strand_id
1 'polypeptide(L)' 'STTQIVVDGTAVELVDELGPMVVNTDGTLSRIANWPEMTPDERARIVRVLGKRNK' A
#
# COMPACT_ATOMS: atom_id res chain seq x y z
N SER A 1 -11.98 -6.93 8.80
CA SER A 1 -12.29 -5.74 9.60
C SER A 1 -11.34 -4.64 9.21
N THR A 2 -11.81 -3.64 8.47
CA THR A 2 -11.00 -2.47 8.09
C THR A 2 -10.96 -1.54 9.29
N THR A 3 -9.78 -1.30 9.85
CA THR A 3 -9.61 -0.32 10.93
C THR A 3 -9.69 1.08 10.31
N GLN A 4 -10.69 1.85 10.69
CA GLN A 4 -10.78 3.28 10.36
C GLN A 4 -10.12 4.06 11.49
N ILE A 5 -9.18 4.95 11.15
CA ILE A 5 -8.62 5.92 12.10
C ILE A 5 -9.08 7.31 11.68
N VAL A 6 -9.58 8.07 12.65
CA VAL A 6 -9.97 9.47 12.45
C VAL A 6 -8.74 10.33 12.72
N VAL A 7 -8.22 10.99 11.67
CA VAL A 7 -7.17 12.01 11.78
C VAL A 7 -7.79 13.32 11.30
N ASP A 8 -7.76 14.36 12.15
CA ASP A 8 -8.30 15.70 11.86
C ASP A 8 -9.76 15.73 11.35
N GLY A 9 -10.60 14.80 11.83
CA GLY A 9 -12.03 14.72 11.45
C GLY A 9 -12.30 14.04 10.11
N THR A 10 -11.28 13.56 9.41
CA THR A 10 -11.42 12.75 8.19
C THR A 10 -11.25 11.27 8.55
N ALA A 11 -12.24 10.45 8.23
CA ALA A 11 -12.12 9.00 8.36
C ALA A 11 -11.23 8.50 7.23
N VAL A 12 -10.03 8.05 7.56
CA VAL A 12 -9.08 7.54 6.58
C VAL A 12 -9.09 6.01 6.63
N GLU A 13 -9.35 5.39 5.47
CA GLU A 13 -9.21 3.94 5.34
C GLU A 13 -7.72 3.59 5.32
N LEU A 14 -7.24 3.03 6.43
CA LEU A 14 -5.82 2.66 6.62
C LEU A 14 -5.26 1.76 5.52
N VAL A 15 -6.11 1.01 4.82
CA VAL A 15 -5.68 0.09 3.76
C VAL A 15 -5.19 0.86 2.53
N ASP A 16 -5.89 1.91 2.12
CA ASP A 16 -5.54 2.70 0.94
C ASP A 16 -4.32 3.59 1.17
N GLU A 17 -4.13 4.05 2.41
CA GLU A 17 -2.97 4.82 2.88
C GLU A 17 -1.70 3.99 2.99
N LEU A 18 -1.79 2.73 3.42
CA LEU A 18 -0.59 1.94 3.73
C LEU A 18 -0.10 1.10 2.55
N GLY A 19 -0.91 0.99 1.50
CA GLY A 19 -0.57 0.27 0.28
C GLY A 19 -0.41 -1.24 0.46
N PRO A 20 0.06 -1.93 -0.60
CA PRO A 20 0.18 -3.38 -0.59
C PRO A 20 1.30 -3.84 0.34
N MET A 21 1.07 -4.98 0.99
CA MET A 21 2.12 -5.72 1.68
C MET A 21 2.93 -6.53 0.67
N VAL A 22 4.24 -6.47 0.78
CA VAL A 22 5.21 -7.14 -0.09
C VAL A 22 5.87 -8.26 0.69
N VAL A 23 5.97 -9.44 0.08
CA VAL A 23 6.78 -10.55 0.58
C VAL A 23 8.11 -10.53 -0.15
N ASN A 24 9.20 -10.39 0.60
CA ASN A 24 10.54 -10.44 0.04
C ASN A 24 10.98 -11.89 -0.22
N THR A 25 12.02 -12.07 -1.03
CA THR A 25 12.54 -13.40 -1.38
C THR A 25 13.10 -14.17 -0.18
N ASP A 26 13.49 -13.46 0.88
CA ASP A 26 13.95 -14.04 2.15
C ASP A 26 12.81 -14.41 3.12
N GLY A 27 11.55 -14.21 2.70
CA GLY A 27 10.35 -14.50 3.50
C GLY A 27 9.94 -13.38 4.45
N THR A 28 10.68 -12.27 4.51
CA THR A 28 10.29 -11.12 5.31
C THR A 28 9.15 -10.33 4.68
N LEU A 29 8.38 -9.63 5.52
CA LEU A 29 7.29 -8.76 5.08
C LEU A 29 7.75 -7.30 5.05
N SER A 30 7.32 -6.57 4.04
CA SER A 30 7.62 -5.14 3.89
C SER A 30 6.41 -4.38 3.34
N ARG A 31 6.41 -3.06 3.53
CA ARG A 31 5.48 -2.13 2.87
C ARG A 31 6.27 -1.12 2.06
N ILE A 32 5.61 -0.45 1.12
CA ILE A 32 6.19 0.64 0.36
C ILE A 32 6.15 1.90 1.25
N ALA A 33 7.31 2.30 1.77
CA ALA A 33 7.39 3.35 2.80
C ALA A 33 6.82 4.70 2.36
N ASN A 34 7.05 5.09 1.11
CA ASN A 34 6.57 6.36 0.53
C ASN A 34 5.21 6.22 -0.18
N TRP A 35 4.44 5.16 0.09
CA TRP A 35 3.12 4.97 -0.54
C TRP A 35 2.13 6.12 -0.30
N PRO A 36 2.00 6.70 0.92
CA PRO A 36 1.11 7.83 1.16
C PRO A 36 1.44 9.05 0.30
N GLU A 37 2.72 9.27 0.03
CA GLU A 37 3.24 10.40 -0.74
C GLU A 37 3.08 10.24 -2.26
N MET A 38 2.80 9.02 -2.74
CA MET A 38 2.64 8.73 -4.16
C MET A 38 1.29 9.19 -4.71
N THR A 39 1.33 9.66 -5.96
CA THR A 39 0.13 9.95 -6.75
C THR A 39 -0.61 8.65 -7.13
N PRO A 40 -1.93 8.74 -7.45
CA PRO A 40 -2.69 7.57 -7.89
C PRO A 40 -2.08 6.82 -9.09
N ASP A 41 -1.48 7.55 -10.04
CA ASP A 41 -0.85 6.96 -11.22
C ASP A 41 0.42 6.17 -10.88
N GLU A 42 1.23 6.68 -9.95
CA GLU A 42 2.41 5.98 -9.43
C GLU A 42 2.03 4.70 -8.69
N ARG A 43 1.02 4.79 -7.81
CA ARG A 43 0.46 3.62 -7.10
C ARG A 43 -0.03 2.55 -8.08
N ALA A 44 -0.80 2.95 -9.10
CA ALA A 44 -1.32 2.03 -10.12
C ALA A 44 -0.19 1.34 -10.93
N ARG A 45 0.87 2.09 -11.27
CA ARG A 45 2.04 1.54 -11.95
C ARG A 45 2.75 0.50 -11.08
N ILE A 46 2.92 0.76 -9.78
CA ILE A 46 3.57 -0.20 -8.87
C ILE A 46 2.73 -1.46 -8.71
N VAL A 47 1.43 -1.34 -8.44
CA VAL A 47 0.53 -2.50 -8.29
C VAL A 47 0.57 -3.39 -9.53
N ARG A 48 0.55 -2.79 -10.72
CA ARG A 48 0.68 -3.52 -11.99
C ARG A 48 2.00 -4.28 -12.12
N VAL A 49 3.12 -3.70 -11.68
CA VAL A 49 4.43 -4.36 -11.71
C VAL A 49 4.49 -5.49 -10.68
N LEU A 50 3.99 -5.27 -9.45
CA LEU A 50 3.91 -6.31 -8.41
C LEU A 50 3.06 -7.50 -8.87
N GLY A 51 1.88 -7.25 -9.44
CA GLY A 51 1.03 -8.32 -10.00
C GLY A 51 1.69 -9.10 -11.14
N LYS A 52 2.55 -8.45 -11.95
CA LYS A 52 3.34 -9.15 -12.98
C LYS A 52 4.48 -10.00 -12.41
N ARG A 53 5.08 -9.58 -11.29
CA ARG A 53 6.12 -10.34 -10.59
C ARG A 53 5.54 -11.56 -9.87
N ASN A 54 4.30 -11.47 -9.40
CA ASN A 54 3.59 -12.53 -8.68
C ASN A 54 2.83 -13.50 -9.62
N LYS A 55 3.30 -13.67 -10.86
CA LYS A 55 2.78 -14.67 -11.78
C LYS A 55 3.38 -16.04 -11.53
#